data_AF-A0A6A5TUD8-F1
#
_entry.id   AF-A0A6A5TUD8-F1
#
_cell.length_a   1.000
_cell.length_b   1.000
_cell.length_c   1.000
_cell.angle_alpha   90.00
_cell.angle_beta   90.00
_cell.angle_gamma   90.00
#
_symmetry.space_group_name_H-M   'P 1'
#
loop_
_entity.id
_entity.type
_entity.pdbx_description
1 polymer ?
#
loop_
_entity_poly.entity_id
_entity_poly.type
_entity_poly.pdbx_seq_one_letter_code
_entity_poly.pdbx_strand_id
1 'polypeptide(L)' 'MPRTVNLVVFNSPLFPAHWALFTPHSNNQQVGTMIHAVGDAKDGFETRFERNYNIKPCSSGAASGYSC' A
#
# COMPACT_ATOMS: atom_id res chain seq x y z
N MET A 1 -5.54 5.35 -21.50
CA MET A 1 -4.93 6.59 -20.97
C MET A 1 -3.79 6.18 -20.04
N PRO A 2 -2.60 6.77 -20.16
CA PRO A 2 -1.51 6.52 -19.21
C PRO A 2 -1.91 7.01 -17.81
N ARG A 3 -1.50 6.29 -16.78
CA ARG A 3 -1.71 6.66 -15.37
C ARG A 3 -0.44 6.42 -14.59
N THR A 4 -0.11 7.37 -13.72
CA THR A 4 1.09 7.28 -12.88
C THR A 4 0.91 6.17 -11.86
N VAL A 5 1.85 5.24 -11.85
CA VAL A 5 1.97 4.21 -10.81
C VAL A 5 2.82 4.79 -9.69
N ASN A 6 2.37 4.64 -8.45
CA ASN A 6 3.07 5.18 -7.28
C ASN A 6 3.77 4.04 -6.53
N LEU A 7 4.97 4.31 -6.02
CA LEU A 7 5.68 3.43 -5.11
C LEU A 7 5.42 3.90 -3.67
N VAL A 8 4.82 3.04 -2.86
CA VAL A 8 4.55 3.29 -1.45
C VAL A 8 5.61 2.57 -0.63
N VAL A 9 6.40 3.31 0.13
CA VAL A 9 7.48 2.75 0.97
C VAL A 9 7.06 2.88 2.43
N PHE A 10 7.01 1.75 3.14
CA PHE A 10 6.63 1.72 4.55
C PHE A 10 7.89 1.74 5.40
N ASN A 11 8.14 2.86 6.06
CA ASN A 11 9.30 3.03 6.91
C ASN A 11 8.97 2.52 8.34
N SER A 12 9.01 1.21 8.54
CA SER A 12 8.77 0.58 9.85
C SER A 12 9.99 -0.24 10.30
N PRO A 13 10.44 -0.09 11.57
CA PRO A 13 11.56 -0.89 12.11
C PRO A 13 11.27 -2.40 12.13
N LEU A 14 10.00 -2.78 12.25
CA LEU A 14 9.58 -4.19 12.33
C LEU A 14 9.55 -4.89 10.97
N PHE A 15 9.41 -4.13 9.89
CA PHE A 15 9.33 -4.66 8.53
C PHE A 15 10.27 -3.85 7.62
N PRO A 16 11.59 -4.06 7.74
CA PRO A 16 12.56 -3.34 6.94
C PRO A 16 12.31 -3.57 5.45
N ALA A 17 12.30 -2.46 4.70
CA ALA A 17 12.08 -2.44 3.25
C ALA A 17 10.72 -2.98 2.76
N HIS A 18 9.65 -2.92 3.57
CA HIS A 18 8.32 -3.20 3.05
C HIS A 18 7.88 -2.08 2.07
N TRP A 19 7.48 -2.47 0.87
CA TRP A 19 7.03 -1.57 -0.18
C TRP A 19 5.79 -2.14 -0.89
N ALA A 20 5.01 -1.24 -1.47
CA ALA A 20 3.85 -1.57 -2.28
C ALA A 20 3.84 -0.77 -3.58
N LEU A 21 3.31 -1.39 -4.63
CA LEU A 21 2.98 -0.73 -5.88
C LEU A 21 1.51 -0.31 -5.84
N PHE A 22 1.24 0.99 -5.99
CA PHE A 22 -0.13 1.51 -6.05
C PHE A 22 -0.47 1.95 -7.47
N THR A 23 -1.51 1.34 -8.03
CA THR A 23 -2.06 1.69 -9.33
C THR A 23 -3.42 2.33 -9.17
N PRO A 24 -3.60 3.62 -9.49
CA PRO A 24 -4.87 4.30 -9.34
C PRO A 24 -5.93 3.82 -10.34
N HIS A 25 -7.19 3.95 -9.95
CA HIS A 25 -8.31 3.74 -10.86
C HIS A 25 -8.37 4.86 -11.92
N SER A 26 -8.91 4.58 -13.11
CA SER A 26 -8.97 5.56 -14.20
C SER A 26 -9.82 6.78 -13.85
N ASN A 27 -10.84 6.58 -13.01
CA ASN A 27 -11.83 7.61 -12.68
C ASN A 27 -11.55 8.27 -11.31
N ASN A 28 -10.64 7.71 -10.51
CA ASN A 28 -10.32 8.23 -9.19
C ASN A 28 -8.85 7.91 -8.86
N GLN A 29 -8.04 8.96 -8.69
CA GLN A 29 -6.62 8.81 -8.38
C GLN A 29 -6.35 8.43 -6.92
N GLN A 30 -7.35 8.53 -6.05
CA GLN A 30 -7.24 8.27 -4.61
C GLN A 30 -7.55 6.82 -4.26
N VAL A 31 -8.30 6.13 -5.12
CA VAL A 31 -8.69 4.74 -4.93
C VAL A 31 -8.07 3.90 -6.04
N GLY A 32 -7.44 2.81 -5.68
CA GLY A 32 -6.69 2.01 -6.63
C GLY A 32 -6.48 0.57 -6.20
N THR A 33 -5.56 -0.10 -6.87
CA THR A 33 -5.08 -1.41 -6.49
C THR A 33 -3.71 -1.26 -5.84
N MET A 34 -3.55 -1.77 -4.63
CA MET A 34 -2.26 -1.90 -3.97
C MET A 34 -1.75 -3.33 -4.13
N ILE A 35 -0.49 -3.46 -4.52
CA ILE A 35 0.19 -4.74 -4.73
C ILE A 35 1.42 -4.76 -3.84
N HIS A 36 1.48 -5.70 -2.91
CA HIS A 36 2.58 -5.81 -1.95
C HIS A 36 2.81 -7.24 -1.49
N ALA A 37 3.98 -7.49 -0.90
CA ALA A 37 4.27 -8.76 -0.25
C ALA A 37 3.94 -8.67 1.25
N VAL A 38 2.98 -9.46 1.72
CA VAL A 38 2.57 -9.53 3.13
C VAL A 38 3.04 -10.85 3.71
N GLY A 39 3.49 -10.84 4.96
CA GLY A 39 3.91 -12.04 5.66
C GLY A 39 5.06 -11.76 6.62
N ASP A 40 5.65 -12.82 7.12
CA ASP A 40 6.79 -12.76 8.03
C ASP A 40 7.79 -13.90 7.77
N ALA A 41 8.95 -13.83 8.41
CA ALA A 41 10.02 -14.81 8.20
C ALA A 41 9.68 -16.22 8.70
N LYS A 42 8.64 -16.38 9.53
CA LYS A 42 8.25 -17.66 10.12
C LYS A 42 7.23 -18.37 9.24
N ASP A 43 6.21 -17.66 8.77
CA ASP A 43 5.08 -18.22 8.04
C ASP A 43 5.22 -18.02 6.51
N GLY A 44 6.19 -17.21 6.07
CA GLY A 44 6.49 -16.93 4.67
C GLY A 44 5.85 -15.64 4.16
N PHE A 45 6.21 -15.25 2.93
CA PHE A 45 5.67 -14.06 2.26
C PHE A 45 4.74 -14.45 1.11
N GLU A 46 3.60 -13.77 1.01
CA GLU A 46 2.65 -13.89 -0.09
C GLU A 46 2.45 -12.55 -0.81
N THR A 47 2.20 -12.60 -2.11
CA THR A 47 1.83 -11.39 -2.87
C THR A 47 0.33 -11.17 -2.76
N ARG A 48 -0.07 -10.03 -2.20
CA ARG A 48 -1.47 -9.64 -2.03
C ARG A 48 -1.83 -8.51 -2.99
N PHE A 49 -3.03 -8.63 -3.56
CA PHE A 49 -3.62 -7.66 -4.48
C PHE A 49 -4.85 -7.04 -3.83
N GLU A 50 -4.68 -5.91 -3.17
CA GLU A 50 -5.77 -5.19 -2.50
C GLU A 50 -6.42 -4.23 -3.48
N ARG A 51 -7.63 -4.58 -3.94
CA ARG A 51 -8.42 -3.72 -4.84
C ARG A 51 -9.25 -2.73 -4.03
N ASN A 52 -9.54 -1.58 -4.64
CA ASN A 52 -10.28 -0.47 -4.01
C ASN A 52 -9.59 0.09 -2.76
N TYR A 53 -8.25 0.00 -2.71
CA TYR A 53 -7.44 0.57 -1.65
C TYR A 53 -7.44 2.11 -1.72
N ASN A 54 -7.68 2.78 -0.60
CA ASN A 54 -7.63 4.23 -0.51
C ASN A 54 -6.25 4.66 0.01
N ILE A 55 -5.50 5.42 -0.81
CA ILE A 55 -4.15 5.86 -0.45
C ILE A 55 -4.13 7.06 0.52
N LYS A 56 -5.28 7.62 0.87
CA LYS A 56 -5.32 8.76 1.79
C LYS A 56 -5.01 8.30 3.22
N PRO A 57 -4.06 8.95 3.91
CA PRO A 57 -3.88 8.75 5.33
C PRO A 57 -5.15 9.22 6.07
N CYS A 58 -5.57 8.45 7.06
CA CYS A 58 -6.64 8.85 7.97
C CYS A 58 -6.20 10.13 8.68
N SER A 59 -6.96 11.22 8.56
CA SER A 59 -6.58 12.55 9.06
C SER A 59 -6.64 12.71 10.59
N SER A 60 -6.60 11.61 11.36
CA SER A 60 -6.64 11.62 12.82
C SER A 60 -5.29 11.23 13.41
N GLY A 61 -4.30 12.12 13.33
CA GLY A 61 -3.15 12.24 14.25
C GLY A 61 -2.41 10.99 14.75
N ALA A 62 -2.48 9.84 14.07
CA ALA A 62 -1.91 8.59 14.55
C ALA A 62 -0.88 8.08 13.54
N ALA A 63 0.38 8.18 13.94
CA ALA A 63 1.52 7.58 13.28
C ALA A 63 1.38 6.06 13.27
N SER A 64 0.73 5.50 12.25
CA SER A 64 0.84 4.08 11.94
C SER A 64 0.46 3.91 10.48
N GLY A 65 1.38 3.35 9.68
CA GLY A 65 1.32 3.23 8.23
C GLY A 65 0.27 2.25 7.72
N TYR A 66 -0.97 2.36 8.18
CA TYR A 66 -2.11 1.60 7.72
C TYR A 66 -3.28 2.56 7.48
N SER A 67 -3.89 2.43 6.31
CA SER A 67 -5.06 3.20 5.87
C SER A 67 -6.28 2.89 6.72
N CYS A 68 -7.09 3.92 6.99
CA CYS A 68 -8.54 3.77 7.01
C CYS A 68 -8.99 3.58 5.55
#